data_AF-A0A9E6JJG0-F1
#
_entry.id   AF-A0A9E6JJG0-F1
#
_cell.length_a   1.000
_cell.length_b   1.000
_cell.length_c   1.000
_cell.angle_alpha   90.00
_cell.angle_beta   90.00
_cell.angle_gamma   90.00
#
_symmetry.space_group_name_H-M   'P 1'
#
loop_
_entity.id
_entity.type
_entity.pdbx_description
1 polymer ?
#
loop_
_entity_poly.entity_id
_entity_poly.type
_entity_poly.pdbx_seq_one_letter_code
_entity_poly.pdbx_strand_id
1 'polypeptide(L)' 'MPEIKIDDVAYDIESLSAEAKAQLRNLRVCDAKIQQLRIEIGLLQTARKVFADTLKSQLPKE' A
#
# COMPACT_ATOMS: atom_id res chain seq x y z
N MET A 1 16.42 -19.97 12.71
CA MET A 1 16.18 -19.71 11.28
C MET A 1 15.49 -18.36 11.11
N PRO A 2 15.65 -17.68 9.97
CA PRO A 2 14.82 -16.52 9.63
C PRO A 2 13.37 -16.96 9.41
N GLU A 3 12.43 -16.30 10.10
CA GLU A 3 11.01 -16.62 10.09
C GLU A 3 10.21 -15.51 9.37
N ILE A 4 9.16 -15.89 8.64
CA ILE A 4 8.19 -14.95 8.05
C ILE A 4 6.82 -15.21 8.61
N LYS A 5 6.01 -14.16 8.76
CA LYS A 5 4.59 -14.31 9.03
C LYS A 5 3.80 -14.05 7.76
N ILE A 6 2.96 -15.00 7.37
CA ILE A 6 1.95 -14.87 6.33
C ILE A 6 0.61 -15.17 6.99
N ASP A 7 -0.33 -14.22 6.95
CA ASP A 7 -1.66 -14.35 7.57
C ASP A 7 -1.60 -14.80 9.04
N ASP A 8 -0.71 -14.17 9.82
CA ASP A 8 -0.42 -14.48 11.23
C ASP A 8 0.16 -15.87 11.53
N VAL A 9 0.39 -16.70 10.52
CA VAL A 9 1.11 -17.97 10.65
C VAL A 9 2.59 -17.76 10.39
N ALA A 10 3.41 -18.25 11.32
CA ALA A 10 4.85 -18.14 11.24
C ALA A 10 5.45 -19.35 10.50
N TYR A 11 6.27 -19.07 9.50
CA TYR A 11 6.93 -20.06 8.66
C TYR A 11 8.44 -19.88 8.71
N ASP A 12 9.15 -20.99 8.91
CA ASP A 12 10.58 -21.03 8.68
C ASP A 12 10.85 -20.92 7.17
N ILE A 13 11.58 -19.87 6.77
CA ILE A 13 11.93 -19.63 5.36
C ILE A 13 12.75 -20.80 4.81
N GLU A 14 13.60 -21.43 5.61
CA GLU A 14 14.49 -22.50 5.15
C GLU A 14 13.70 -23.74 4.75
N SER A 15 12.61 -24.04 5.46
CA SER A 15 11.66 -25.12 5.16
C SER A 15 10.82 -24.96 3.89
N LEU A 16 10.79 -23.75 3.29
CA LEU A 16 9.99 -23.48 2.10
C LEU A 16 10.64 -24.03 0.82
N SER A 17 9.79 -24.53 -0.10
CA SER A 17 10.23 -24.92 -1.45
C SER A 17 10.77 -23.72 -2.24
N ALA A 18 11.50 -24.00 -3.32
CA ALA A 18 12.02 -22.95 -4.21
C ALA A 18 10.89 -22.10 -4.82
N GLU A 19 9.78 -22.75 -5.18
CA GLU A 19 8.58 -22.12 -5.74
C GLU A 19 7.90 -21.24 -4.70
N ALA A 20 7.75 -21.72 -3.45
CA ALA A 20 7.19 -20.94 -2.36
C ALA A 20 8.03 -19.69 -2.06
N LYS A 21 9.36 -19.81 -2.06
CA LYS A 21 10.29 -18.67 -1.92
C LYS A 21 10.13 -17.67 -3.07
N ALA A 22 9.92 -18.12 -4.30
CA ALA A 22 9.68 -17.25 -5.45
C ALA A 22 8.35 -16.49 -5.32
N GLN A 23 7.28 -17.16 -4.88
CA GLN A 23 5.98 -16.50 -4.66
C GLN A 23 6.03 -15.50 -3.51
N LEU A 24 6.73 -15.82 -2.41
CA LEU A 24 6.97 -14.89 -1.32
C LEU A 24 7.67 -13.60 -1.79
N ARG A 25 8.66 -13.73 -2.67
CA ARG A 25 9.33 -12.56 -3.25
C ARG A 25 8.34 -11.72 -4.06
N ASN A 26 7.52 -12.34 -4.90
CA ASN A 26 6.50 -11.65 -5.68
C ASN A 26 5.48 -10.93 -4.79
N LEU A 27 5.01 -11.60 -3.73
CA LEU A 27 4.09 -11.02 -2.74
C LEU A 27 4.67 -9.75 -2.10
N ARG A 28 5.92 -9.81 -1.63
CA ARG A 28 6.61 -8.64 -1.04
C ARG A 28 6.72 -7.46 -2.00
N VAL A 29 6.93 -7.73 -3.29
CA VAL A 29 6.95 -6.68 -4.32
C VAL A 29 5.56 -6.06 -4.48
N CYS A 30 4.51 -6.87 -4.52
CA CYS A 30 3.12 -6.38 -4.56
C CYS A 30 2.79 -5.53 -3.33
N ASP A 31 3.15 -5.99 -2.13
CA ASP A 31 2.91 -5.26 -0.88
C ASP A 31 3.61 -3.91 -0.86
N ALA A 32 4.88 -3.87 -1.26
CA ALA A 32 5.62 -2.62 -1.37
C ALA A 32 4.94 -1.64 -2.33
N LYS A 33 4.44 -2.13 -3.47
CA LYS A 33 3.72 -1.29 -4.43
C LYS A 33 2.38 -0.80 -3.90
N ILE A 34 1.64 -1.64 -3.18
CA ILE A 34 0.38 -1.26 -2.52
C ILE A 34 0.63 -0.15 -1.50
N GLN A 35 1.68 -0.26 -0.68
CA GLN A 35 2.03 0.78 0.29
C GLN A 35 2.38 2.10 -0.41
N GLN A 36 3.15 2.06 -1.49
CA GLN A 36 3.45 3.24 -2.30
C GLN A 36 2.17 3.92 -2.83
N LEU A 37 1.26 3.14 -3.42
CA LEU A 37 -0.01 3.66 -3.95
C LEU A 37 -0.89 4.27 -2.86
N ARG A 38 -0.90 3.71 -1.65
CA ARG A 38 -1.64 4.29 -0.51
C ARG A 38 -1.12 5.68 -0.14
N ILE A 39 0.20 5.88 -0.19
CA ILE A 39 0.82 7.19 0.05
C ILE A 39 0.38 8.19 -1.04
N GLU A 40 0.45 7.78 -2.31
CA GLU A 40 0.01 8.61 -3.44
C GLU A 40 -1.47 8.99 -3.34
N ILE A 41 -2.33 8.04 -2.97
CA ILE A 41 -3.76 8.29 -2.73
C ILE A 41 -3.96 9.35 -1.63
N GLY A 42 -3.24 9.26 -0.51
CA GLY A 42 -3.33 10.24 0.58
C GLY A 42 -2.93 11.65 0.15
N LEU A 43 -1.88 11.77 -0.66
CA LEU A 43 -1.47 13.05 -1.25
C LEU A 43 -2.57 13.63 -2.15
N LEU A 44 -3.12 12.82 -3.05
CA LEU A 44 -4.17 13.23 -3.97
C LEU A 44 -5.48 13.60 -3.25
N GLN A 45 -5.84 12.89 -2.17
CA GLN A 45 -6.99 13.23 -1.33
C GLN A 45 -6.82 14.62 -0.69
N THR A 46 -5.62 14.94 -0.22
CA THR A 46 -5.30 16.26 0.35
C THR A 46 -5.42 17.35 -0.71
N ALA A 47 -4.80 17.15 -1.88
CA ALA A 47 -4.88 18.11 -2.99
C ALA A 47 -6.33 18.33 -3.45
N ARG A 48 -7.11 17.25 -3.61
CA ARG A 48 -8.53 17.32 -3.96
C ARG A 48 -9.33 18.16 -2.96
N LYS A 49 -9.07 18.03 -1.66
CA LYS A 49 -9.75 18.82 -0.62
C LYS A 49 -9.44 20.31 -0.80
N VAL A 50 -8.17 20.67 -0.98
CA VAL A 50 -7.74 22.06 -1.20
C VAL A 50 -8.43 22.66 -2.43
N PHE A 51 -8.46 21.94 -3.55
CA PHE A 51 -9.14 22.40 -4.76
C PHE A 51 -10.65 22.57 -4.55
N ALA A 52 -11.30 21.63 -3.84
CA ALA A 52 -12.72 21.74 -3.54
C ALA A 52 -13.04 22.96 -2.66
N ASP A 53 -12.23 23.20 -1.63
CA ASP A 53 -12.42 24.35 -0.73
C ASP A 53 -12.15 25.68 -1.45
N THR A 54 -11.15 25.71 -2.35
CA THR A 54 -10.86 26.86 -3.21
C THR A 54 -11.99 27.13 -4.20
N LEU A 55 -12.56 26.09 -4.81
CA LEU A 55 -13.70 26.24 -5.71
C LEU A 55 -14.90 26.84 -4.96
N LYS A 56 -15.22 26.31 -3.77
CA LYS A 56 -16.33 26.82 -2.95
C LYS A 56 -16.20 28.30 -2.62
N SER A 57 -14.98 28.80 -2.38
CA SER A 57 -14.77 30.22 -2.07
C SER A 57 -14.98 31.15 -3.28
N GLN A 58 -14.94 30.61 -4.50
CA GLN A 58 -15.16 31.32 -5.76
C GLN A 58 -16.61 31.23 -6.25
N LEU A 59 -17.45 30.39 -5.63
CA LEU A 59 -18.86 30.29 -6.00
C LEU A 59 -19.62 31.55 -5.57
N PRO A 60 -20.66 31.97 -6.33
CA PRO A 60 -21.53 33.06 -5.93
C PRO A 60 -22.13 32.77 -4.55
N LYS A 61 -22.17 33.79 -3.69
CA LYS A 61 -22.93 33.74 -2.44
C LYS A 61 -24.36 34.16 -2.76
N GLU A 62 -25.35 33.44 -2.23
CA GLU A 62 -26.74 33.90 -2.20
C GLU A 62 -26.88 35.21 -1.41
#